data_AF-A0A0F3QB74-F1
#
_entry.id   AF-A0A0F3QB74-F1
#
_cell.length_a   1.000
_cell.length_b   1.000
_cell.length_c   1.000
_cell.angle_alpha   90.00
_cell.angle_beta   90.00
_cell.angle_gamma   90.00
#
_symmetry.space_group_name_H-M   'P 1'
#
loop_
_entity.id
_entity.type
_entity.pdbx_description
1 polymer ?
#
loop_
_entity_poly.entity_id
_entity_poly.type
_entity_poly.pdbx_seq_one_letter_code
_entity_poly.pdbx_strand_id
1 'polypeptide(L)'
;MAFRLFKYMLNIAERHLNSHPDSKKFPFIYPLVYSNDHKKYTAPLNLWDLFENSELAKETWSNDYQLINLFDIPDEQLKERPWLAPLQILMKYINEHDLLPRWKQLATNTLPEFADSNSGVDYVQSAVSYSLTRIKENDKIELEKILKSHLNPELGANIMGNLAHHWEQQGIEKERARSRIKIKKEKITIAKEMMANKEPLEKIIKYTKLKKEEIEKLK
;
A
#
# COMPACT_ATOMS: atom_id res chain seq x y z
N MET A 1 -12.48 11.06 -21.90
CA MET A 1 -12.99 9.67 -21.91
C MET A 1 -11.88 8.64 -21.67
N ALA A 2 -10.70 8.83 -22.26
CA ALA A 2 -9.55 7.93 -22.13
C ALA A 2 -9.26 7.40 -20.71
N PHE A 3 -9.15 8.27 -19.70
CA PHE A 3 -8.90 7.84 -18.32
C PHE A 3 -9.98 6.89 -17.77
N ARG A 4 -11.26 7.22 -18.01
CA ARG A 4 -12.38 6.36 -17.59
C ARG A 4 -12.33 4.99 -18.27
N LEU A 5 -12.01 4.97 -19.57
CA LEU A 5 -11.92 3.74 -20.35
C LEU A 5 -10.81 2.84 -19.81
N PHE A 6 -9.64 3.41 -19.51
CA PHE A 6 -8.53 2.69 -18.87
C PHE A 6 -8.93 2.10 -17.52
N LYS A 7 -9.60 2.88 -16.66
CA LYS A 7 -10.14 2.41 -15.38
C LYS A 7 -11.11 1.24 -15.56
N TYR A 8 -12.00 1.29 -16.56
CA TYR A 8 -12.92 0.19 -16.84
C TYR A 8 -12.20 -1.08 -17.28
N MET A 9 -11.16 -0.96 -18.13
CA MET A 9 -10.36 -2.12 -18.53
C MET A 9 -9.69 -2.78 -17.33
N LEU A 10 -9.06 -2.01 -16.45
CA LEU A 10 -8.45 -2.54 -15.22
C LEU A 10 -9.48 -3.18 -14.29
N ASN A 11 -10.66 -2.57 -14.12
CA ASN A 11 -11.72 -3.14 -13.30
C ASN A 11 -12.26 -4.47 -13.87
N ILE A 12 -12.33 -4.61 -15.20
CA ILE A 12 -12.72 -5.87 -15.85
C ILE A 12 -11.66 -6.93 -15.60
N ALA A 13 -10.38 -6.58 -15.74
CA ALA A 13 -9.25 -7.46 -15.46
C ALA A 13 -9.25 -7.93 -13.98
N GLU A 14 -9.45 -7.02 -13.03
CA GLU A 14 -9.55 -7.34 -11.59
C GLU A 14 -10.73 -8.26 -11.29
N ARG A 15 -11.92 -7.96 -11.85
CA ARG A 15 -13.09 -8.83 -11.70
C ARG A 15 -12.84 -10.23 -12.25
N HIS A 16 -12.14 -10.35 -13.37
CA HIS A 16 -11.80 -11.64 -13.95
C HIS A 16 -10.94 -12.48 -12.99
N LEU A 17 -9.89 -11.89 -12.41
CA LEU A 17 -9.04 -12.58 -11.43
C LEU A 17 -9.82 -12.98 -10.16
N ASN A 18 -10.72 -12.12 -9.69
CA ASN A 18 -11.55 -12.42 -8.52
C ASN A 18 -12.53 -13.59 -8.77
N SER A 19 -13.04 -13.72 -10.01
CA SER A 19 -13.93 -14.81 -10.39
C SER A 19 -13.18 -16.09 -10.80
N HIS A 20 -11.89 -16.01 -11.12
CA HIS A 20 -11.05 -17.13 -11.53
C HIS A 20 -9.73 -17.12 -10.74
N PRO A 21 -9.73 -17.53 -9.46
CA PRO A 21 -8.56 -17.40 -8.58
C PRO A 21 -7.30 -18.13 -9.06
N ASP A 22 -7.47 -19.19 -9.87
CA ASP A 22 -6.34 -19.95 -10.44
C ASP A 22 -5.76 -19.31 -11.71
N SER A 23 -6.41 -18.28 -12.26
CA SER A 23 -5.92 -17.55 -13.43
C SER A 23 -4.81 -16.58 -13.04
N LYS A 24 -3.71 -16.61 -13.80
CA LYS A 24 -2.59 -15.65 -13.69
C LYS A 24 -2.58 -14.60 -14.81
N LYS A 25 -3.56 -14.64 -15.71
CA LYS A 25 -3.59 -13.80 -16.92
C LYS A 25 -4.91 -13.03 -16.99
N PHE A 26 -4.84 -11.83 -17.55
CA PHE A 26 -6.02 -11.03 -17.85
C PHE A 26 -6.70 -11.50 -19.15
N PRO A 27 -8.03 -11.32 -19.28
CA PRO A 27 -8.71 -11.51 -20.55
C PRO A 27 -8.27 -10.42 -21.54
N PHE A 28 -8.39 -10.70 -22.84
CA PHE A 28 -8.27 -9.66 -23.85
C PHE A 28 -9.45 -8.68 -23.75
N ILE A 29 -9.17 -7.38 -23.73
CA ILE A 29 -10.18 -6.33 -23.60
C ILE A 29 -10.03 -5.39 -24.78
N TYR A 30 -11.10 -5.24 -25.57
CA TYR A 30 -11.15 -4.33 -26.70
C TYR A 30 -12.06 -3.13 -26.38
N PRO A 31 -11.51 -1.94 -26.11
CA PRO A 31 -12.31 -0.80 -25.70
C PRO A 31 -12.92 -0.07 -26.90
N LEU A 32 -14.25 0.02 -26.93
CA LEU A 32 -15.01 0.75 -27.95
C LEU A 32 -15.86 1.85 -27.30
N VAL A 33 -15.89 3.02 -27.94
CA VAL A 33 -16.74 4.16 -27.53
C VAL A 33 -17.53 4.62 -28.74
N TYR A 34 -18.86 4.57 -28.64
CA TYR A 34 -19.77 5.14 -29.63
C TYR A 34 -20.07 6.59 -29.23
N SER A 35 -19.85 7.54 -30.15
CA SER A 35 -20.33 8.92 -30.02
C SER A 35 -21.42 9.16 -31.06
N ASN A 36 -22.49 9.83 -30.64
CA ASN A 36 -23.61 10.23 -31.49
C ASN A 36 -23.70 11.77 -31.59
N ASP A 37 -22.57 12.45 -31.37
CA ASP A 37 -22.52 13.91 -31.40
C ASP A 37 -22.40 14.40 -32.85
N HIS A 38 -23.13 15.46 -33.19
CA HIS A 38 -23.03 16.12 -34.49
C HIS A 38 -21.69 16.85 -34.70
N LYS A 39 -20.87 17.00 -33.65
CA LYS A 39 -19.56 17.65 -33.69
C LYS A 39 -18.45 16.61 -33.74
N LYS A 40 -17.34 16.94 -34.43
CA LYS A 40 -16.15 16.07 -34.47
C LYS A 40 -15.60 15.87 -33.06
N TYR A 41 -15.28 14.63 -32.72
CA TYR A 41 -14.65 14.30 -31.44
C TYR A 41 -13.24 14.88 -31.37
N THR A 42 -12.95 15.66 -30.32
CA THR A 42 -11.65 16.34 -30.12
C THR A 42 -10.93 15.92 -28.86
N ALA A 43 -11.55 15.11 -28.00
CA ALA A 43 -10.93 14.68 -26.77
C ALA A 43 -9.88 13.57 -27.02
N PRO A 44 -8.90 13.39 -26.12
CA PRO A 44 -7.90 12.33 -26.22
C PRO A 44 -8.49 10.91 -26.32
N LEU A 45 -7.92 10.11 -27.22
CA LEU A 45 -8.35 8.74 -27.52
C LEU A 45 -7.52 7.66 -26.81
N ASN A 46 -6.38 8.03 -26.22
CA ASN A 46 -5.54 7.14 -25.42
C ASN A 46 -5.19 7.81 -24.08
N LEU A 47 -4.67 7.01 -23.14
CA LEU A 47 -4.31 7.48 -21.80
C LEU A 47 -3.12 8.45 -21.84
N TRP A 48 -2.16 8.22 -22.74
CA TRP A 48 -0.88 8.94 -22.81
C TRP A 48 -1.05 10.41 -23.20
N ASP A 49 -2.01 10.70 -24.09
CA ASP A 49 -2.37 12.06 -24.52
C ASP A 49 -3.00 12.92 -23.40
N LEU A 50 -3.21 12.37 -22.21
CA LEU A 50 -3.61 13.13 -21.03
C LEU A 50 -2.42 13.68 -20.23
N PHE A 51 -1.19 13.25 -20.52
CA PHE A 51 0.02 13.72 -19.85
C PHE A 51 0.66 14.86 -20.64
N GLU A 52 1.36 15.76 -19.95
CA GLU A 52 2.13 16.85 -20.59
C GLU A 52 3.18 16.30 -21.55
N ASN A 53 3.82 15.17 -21.20
CA ASN A 53 4.73 14.43 -22.06
C ASN A 53 4.17 13.04 -22.38
N SER A 54 3.34 12.98 -23.42
CA SER A 54 2.67 11.75 -23.89
C SER A 54 3.67 10.66 -24.29
N GLU A 55 4.78 11.02 -24.94
CA GLU A 55 5.80 10.07 -25.41
C GLU A 55 6.51 9.39 -24.23
N LEU A 56 6.97 10.17 -23.25
CA LEU A 56 7.62 9.65 -22.05
C LEU A 56 6.69 8.73 -21.25
N ALA A 57 5.42 9.11 -21.07
CA ALA A 57 4.45 8.30 -20.34
C ALA A 57 4.20 6.96 -21.06
N LYS A 58 4.05 7.01 -22.39
CA LYS A 58 3.85 5.81 -23.22
C LYS A 58 5.05 4.89 -23.14
N GLU A 59 6.27 5.41 -23.29
CA GLU A 59 7.51 4.63 -23.23
C GLU A 59 7.70 3.98 -21.85
N THR A 60 7.48 4.75 -20.78
CA THR A 60 7.72 4.27 -19.41
C THR A 60 6.69 3.23 -18.97
N TRP A 61 5.43 3.37 -19.36
CA TRP A 61 4.34 2.51 -18.83
C TRP A 61 3.94 1.36 -19.75
N SER A 62 4.38 1.35 -21.02
CA SER A 62 4.08 0.26 -21.96
C SER A 62 5.19 -0.80 -22.03
N ASN A 63 6.37 -0.50 -21.49
CA ASN A 63 7.51 -1.40 -21.44
C ASN A 63 7.64 -2.06 -20.06
N ASP A 64 8.68 -2.89 -19.89
CA ASP A 64 9.03 -3.46 -18.60
C ASP A 64 9.27 -2.34 -17.57
N TYR A 65 8.74 -2.55 -16.36
CA TYR A 65 9.02 -1.64 -15.26
C TYR A 65 10.49 -1.75 -14.84
N GLN A 66 11.05 -0.66 -14.33
CA GLN A 66 12.40 -0.69 -13.79
C GLN A 66 12.43 -1.43 -12.46
N LEU A 67 13.05 -2.61 -12.43
CA LEU A 67 13.32 -3.35 -11.20
C LEU A 67 14.67 -2.90 -10.62
N ILE A 68 14.64 -2.26 -9.46
CA ILE A 68 15.85 -1.84 -8.75
C ILE A 68 16.12 -2.81 -7.60
N ASN A 69 17.21 -3.58 -7.69
CA ASN A 69 17.66 -4.42 -6.59
C ASN A 69 18.60 -3.62 -5.66
N LEU A 70 18.08 -3.18 -4.51
CA LEU A 70 18.84 -2.40 -3.54
C LEU A 70 20.01 -3.17 -2.92
N PHE A 71 19.99 -4.51 -2.94
CA PHE A 71 21.11 -5.31 -2.42
C PHE A 71 22.39 -5.15 -3.26
N ASP A 72 22.24 -4.91 -4.57
CA ASP A 72 23.38 -4.79 -5.49
C ASP A 72 24.01 -3.40 -5.47
N ILE A 73 23.35 -2.42 -4.81
CA ILE A 73 23.80 -1.03 -4.76
C ILE A 73 24.49 -0.76 -3.42
N PRO A 74 25.78 -0.36 -3.40
CA PRO A 74 26.49 0.01 -2.17
C PRO A 74 25.82 1.19 -1.45
N ASP A 75 25.92 1.23 -0.12
CA ASP A 75 25.29 2.28 0.68
C ASP A 75 25.90 3.65 0.38
N GLU A 76 27.19 3.69 0.01
CA GLU A 76 27.92 4.88 -0.42
C GLU A 76 27.29 5.49 -1.68
N GLN A 77 26.93 4.63 -2.65
CA GLN A 77 26.28 5.07 -3.89
C GLN A 77 24.85 5.58 -3.62
N LEU A 78 24.12 4.94 -2.70
CA LEU A 78 22.80 5.43 -2.29
C LEU A 78 22.89 6.83 -1.64
N LYS A 79 23.94 7.08 -0.85
CA LYS A 79 24.17 8.36 -0.17
C LYS A 79 24.54 9.51 -1.10
N GLU A 80 24.92 9.25 -2.36
CA GLU A 80 25.09 10.31 -3.38
C GLU A 80 23.82 11.13 -3.61
N ARG A 81 22.65 10.58 -3.26
CA ARG A 81 21.35 11.28 -3.24
C ARG A 81 20.81 11.34 -1.82
N PRO A 82 21.30 12.27 -0.98
CA PRO A 82 21.07 12.23 0.47
C PRO A 82 19.58 12.34 0.86
N TRP A 83 18.75 13.02 0.06
CA TRP A 83 17.31 13.12 0.28
C TRP A 83 16.54 11.81 0.01
N LEU A 84 17.08 10.90 -0.80
CA LEU A 84 16.46 9.60 -1.14
C LEU A 84 17.06 8.45 -0.33
N ALA A 85 18.33 8.59 0.06
CA ALA A 85 19.12 7.58 0.75
C ALA A 85 18.43 6.98 1.99
N PRO A 86 17.74 7.75 2.88
CA PRO A 86 17.04 7.17 4.02
C PRO A 86 16.02 6.11 3.62
N LEU A 87 15.19 6.39 2.60
CA LEU A 87 14.20 5.45 2.13
C LEU A 87 14.86 4.20 1.54
N GLN A 88 15.83 4.39 0.65
CA GLN A 88 16.48 3.26 -0.04
C GLN A 88 17.29 2.38 0.91
N ILE A 89 18.06 2.96 1.83
CA ILE A 89 18.86 2.21 2.81
C ILE A 89 17.95 1.43 3.75
N LEU A 90 16.87 2.03 4.25
CA LEU A 90 15.94 1.31 5.14
C LEU A 90 15.15 0.22 4.40
N MET A 91 14.80 0.45 3.13
CA MET A 91 14.19 -0.60 2.29
C MET A 91 15.16 -1.76 2.05
N LYS A 92 16.44 -1.48 1.81
CA LYS A 92 17.50 -2.49 1.65
C LYS A 92 17.61 -3.39 2.88
N TYR A 93 17.58 -2.80 4.07
CA TYR A 93 17.79 -3.51 5.33
C TYR A 93 16.48 -3.89 6.06
N ILE A 94 15.32 -3.78 5.42
CA ILE A 94 14.01 -4.01 6.08
C ILE A 94 13.86 -5.41 6.68
N ASN A 95 14.58 -6.40 6.16
CA ASN A 95 14.54 -7.76 6.68
C ASN A 95 15.53 -8.02 7.81
N GLU A 96 16.36 -7.04 8.18
CA GLU A 96 17.15 -7.09 9.41
C GLU A 96 16.24 -7.02 10.65
N HIS A 97 16.71 -7.58 11.76
CA HIS A 97 15.95 -7.64 13.01
C HIS A 97 15.78 -6.28 13.69
N ASP A 98 16.68 -5.32 13.45
CA ASP A 98 16.67 -4.00 14.07
C ASP A 98 17.15 -2.93 13.09
N LEU A 99 16.29 -1.93 12.84
CA LEU A 99 16.56 -0.80 11.94
C LEU A 99 17.07 0.44 12.69
N LEU A 100 17.00 0.46 14.02
CA LEU A 100 17.41 1.62 14.83
C LEU A 100 18.90 1.97 14.63
N PRO A 101 19.85 1.00 14.53
CA PRO A 101 21.24 1.32 14.21
C PRO A 101 21.40 2.02 12.85
N ARG A 102 20.61 1.63 11.84
CA ARG A 102 20.62 2.24 10.51
C ARG A 102 20.07 3.66 10.57
N TRP A 103 18.99 3.88 11.33
CA TRP A 103 18.48 5.22 11.59
C TRP A 103 19.51 6.13 12.25
N LYS A 104 20.24 5.62 13.26
CA LYS A 104 21.33 6.37 13.90
C LYS A 104 22.42 6.75 12.89
N GLN A 105 22.84 5.83 12.04
CA GLN A 105 23.82 6.10 10.98
C GLN A 105 23.33 7.16 9.98
N LEU A 106 22.08 7.05 9.52
CA LEU A 106 21.45 8.02 8.61
C LEU A 106 21.32 9.40 9.26
N ALA A 107 20.98 9.44 10.55
CA ALA A 107 20.85 10.69 11.29
C ALA A 107 22.19 11.41 11.41
N THR A 108 23.28 10.70 11.67
CA THR A 108 24.60 11.31 11.78
C THR A 108 25.17 11.73 10.42
N ASN A 109 24.97 10.90 9.38
CA ASN A 109 25.75 11.01 8.14
C ASN A 109 24.96 11.46 6.92
N THR A 110 23.64 11.61 7.00
CA THR A 110 22.81 11.81 5.79
C THR A 110 21.72 12.86 6.00
N LEU A 111 20.95 12.79 7.09
CA LEU A 111 19.92 13.80 7.39
C LEU A 111 20.46 15.25 7.42
N PRO A 112 21.66 15.54 7.99
CA PRO A 112 22.17 16.90 8.03
C PRO A 112 22.43 17.52 6.66
N GLU A 113 22.65 16.71 5.62
CA GLU A 113 22.92 17.20 4.26
C GLU A 113 21.72 17.90 3.61
N PHE A 114 20.51 17.63 4.09
CA PHE A 114 19.29 18.21 3.53
C PHE A 114 18.31 18.73 4.61
N ALA A 115 18.71 18.73 5.88
CA ALA A 115 17.86 19.15 7.01
C ALA A 115 17.38 20.61 6.91
N ASP A 116 18.19 21.49 6.32
CA ASP A 116 17.87 22.91 6.11
C ASP A 116 17.03 23.14 4.83
N SER A 117 16.82 22.09 4.03
CA SER A 117 16.01 22.16 2.82
C SER A 117 14.65 21.51 3.06
N ASN A 118 13.61 22.04 2.42
CA ASN A 118 12.31 21.35 2.33
C ASN A 118 12.32 20.23 1.27
N SER A 119 13.50 19.83 0.78
CA SER A 119 13.64 18.73 -0.17
C SER A 119 13.81 17.41 0.59
N GLY A 120 13.26 16.30 0.09
CA GLY A 120 13.46 14.99 0.71
C GLY A 120 12.47 14.62 1.82
N VAL A 121 11.62 15.55 2.25
CA VAL A 121 10.67 15.36 3.35
C VAL A 121 9.77 14.16 3.14
N ASP A 122 9.15 14.06 1.96
CA ASP A 122 8.25 12.98 1.61
C ASP A 122 8.95 11.61 1.65
N TYR A 123 10.24 11.59 1.30
CA TYR A 123 11.06 10.38 1.34
C TYR A 123 11.42 10.01 2.78
N VAL A 124 11.75 10.98 3.64
CA VAL A 124 11.94 10.72 5.08
C VAL A 124 10.64 10.25 5.72
N GLN A 125 9.51 10.88 5.42
CA GLN A 125 8.20 10.44 5.89
C GLN A 125 7.91 9.00 5.45
N SER A 126 8.13 8.70 4.16
CA SER A 126 7.98 7.35 3.62
C SER A 126 8.92 6.36 4.32
N ALA A 127 10.17 6.75 4.57
CA ALA A 127 11.18 5.96 5.26
C ALA A 127 10.75 5.63 6.70
N VAL A 128 10.17 6.59 7.43
CA VAL A 128 9.64 6.37 8.78
C VAL A 128 8.40 5.48 8.73
N SER A 129 7.41 5.79 7.89
CA SER A 129 6.20 4.95 7.73
C SER A 129 6.56 3.51 7.40
N TYR A 130 7.54 3.30 6.52
CA TYR A 130 8.01 1.97 6.16
C TYR A 130 8.70 1.26 7.34
N SER A 131 9.59 1.95 8.05
CA SER A 131 10.34 1.40 9.19
C SER A 131 9.47 1.04 10.40
N LEU A 132 8.42 1.83 10.66
CA LEU A 132 7.51 1.61 11.79
C LEU A 132 6.76 0.29 11.74
N THR A 133 6.69 -0.35 10.56
CA THR A 133 6.11 -1.69 10.43
C THR A 133 6.97 -2.77 11.11
N ARG A 134 8.24 -2.49 11.39
CA ARG A 134 9.24 -3.48 11.85
C ARG A 134 10.02 -3.07 13.11
N ILE A 135 10.07 -1.78 13.43
CA ILE A 135 10.73 -1.28 14.65
C ILE A 135 9.90 -1.62 15.90
N LYS A 136 10.57 -1.99 17.00
CA LYS A 136 9.93 -2.31 18.29
C LYS A 136 9.32 -1.05 18.92
N GLU A 137 8.32 -1.22 19.79
CA GLU A 137 7.63 -0.10 20.44
C GLU A 137 8.60 0.84 21.18
N ASN A 138 9.56 0.28 21.91
CA ASN A 138 10.54 1.07 22.67
C ASN A 138 11.48 1.88 21.78
N ASP A 139 11.76 1.39 20.57
CA ASP A 139 12.68 2.01 19.62
C ASP A 139 12.01 3.15 18.84
N LYS A 140 10.67 3.24 18.84
CA LYS A 140 9.91 4.36 18.25
C LYS A 140 10.20 5.68 18.95
N ILE A 141 10.33 5.64 20.28
CA ILE A 141 10.64 6.83 21.10
C ILE A 141 12.03 7.36 20.74
N GLU A 142 12.99 6.46 20.58
CA GLU A 142 14.35 6.83 20.17
C GLU A 142 14.37 7.36 18.73
N LEU A 143 13.60 6.76 17.81
CA LEU A 143 13.44 7.28 16.46
C LEU A 143 12.83 8.68 16.45
N GLU A 144 11.78 8.93 17.22
CA GLU A 144 11.19 10.27 17.37
C GLU A 144 12.24 11.28 17.86
N LYS A 145 13.06 10.90 18.84
CA LYS A 145 14.15 11.75 19.34
C LYS A 145 15.21 12.02 18.27
N ILE A 146 15.56 11.02 17.47
CA ILE A 146 16.49 11.15 16.34
C ILE A 146 15.95 12.17 15.33
N LEU A 147 14.68 12.03 14.92
CA LEU A 147 14.05 12.92 13.95
C LEU A 147 13.97 14.37 14.47
N LYS A 148 13.56 14.56 15.74
CA LYS A 148 13.49 15.90 16.36
C LYS A 148 14.85 16.58 16.50
N SER A 149 15.92 15.81 16.62
CA SER A 149 17.27 16.37 16.82
C SER A 149 18.02 16.65 15.52
N HIS A 150 17.65 16.00 14.41
CA HIS A 150 18.36 16.12 13.13
C HIS A 150 17.53 16.75 12.01
N LEU A 151 16.24 17.01 12.23
CA LEU A 151 15.38 17.71 11.27
C LEU A 151 14.97 19.07 11.83
N ASN A 152 14.66 20.00 10.93
CA ASN A 152 14.15 21.30 11.36
C ASN A 152 12.80 21.16 12.10
N PRO A 153 12.44 22.07 13.02
CA PRO A 153 11.26 21.91 13.88
C PRO A 153 9.92 21.82 13.14
N GLU A 154 9.77 22.57 12.05
CA GLU A 154 8.57 22.55 11.20
C GLU A 154 8.39 21.19 10.50
N LEU A 155 9.51 20.64 10.01
CA LEU A 155 9.56 19.32 9.37
C LEU A 155 9.29 18.19 10.34
N GLY A 156 9.94 18.25 11.51
CA GLY A 156 9.70 17.30 12.59
C GLY A 156 8.24 17.30 13.01
N ALA A 157 7.60 18.48 13.12
CA ALA A 157 6.19 18.58 13.46
C ALA A 157 5.27 17.96 12.39
N ASN A 158 5.53 18.23 11.11
CA ASN A 158 4.75 17.66 10.00
C ASN A 158 4.85 16.13 9.95
N ILE A 159 6.07 15.59 10.04
CA ILE A 159 6.29 14.14 10.04
C ILE A 159 5.60 13.53 11.25
N MET A 160 5.80 14.07 12.44
CA MET A 160 5.18 13.54 13.67
C MET A 160 3.65 13.63 13.66
N GLY A 161 3.06 14.69 13.10
CA GLY A 161 1.62 14.82 12.92
C GLY A 161 1.05 13.76 11.97
N ASN A 162 1.72 13.55 10.83
CA ASN A 162 1.34 12.51 9.87
C ASN A 162 1.52 11.10 10.45
N LEU A 163 2.55 10.86 11.24
CA LEU A 163 2.77 9.59 11.93
C LEU A 163 1.73 9.30 13.00
N ALA A 164 1.36 10.31 13.79
CA ALA A 164 0.30 10.18 14.78
C ALA A 164 -1.03 9.80 14.10
N HIS A 165 -1.37 10.46 13.00
CA HIS A 165 -2.55 10.11 12.21
C HIS A 165 -2.46 8.69 11.63
N HIS A 166 -1.28 8.30 11.13
CA HIS A 166 -1.04 6.94 10.63
C HIS A 166 -1.22 5.88 11.73
N TRP A 167 -0.75 6.15 12.96
CA TRP A 167 -0.93 5.26 14.11
C TRP A 167 -2.38 5.13 14.54
N GLU A 168 -3.13 6.24 14.56
CA GLU A 168 -4.57 6.24 14.85
C GLU A 168 -5.33 5.36 13.84
N GLN A 169 -5.07 5.56 12.55
CA GLN A 169 -5.69 4.75 11.49
C GLN A 169 -5.30 3.28 11.58
N GLN A 170 -4.02 2.97 11.78
CA GLN A 170 -3.58 1.57 11.97
C GLN A 170 -4.24 0.94 13.21
N GLY A 171 -4.41 1.69 14.30
CA GLY A 171 -5.10 1.25 15.50
C GLY A 171 -6.55 0.86 15.19
N ILE A 172 -7.29 1.77 14.54
CA ILE A 172 -8.67 1.57 14.11
C ILE A 172 -8.80 0.36 13.18
N GLU A 173 -7.89 0.19 12.21
CA GLU A 173 -7.90 -0.95 11.30
C GLU A 173 -7.62 -2.28 12.02
N LYS A 174 -6.66 -2.31 12.94
CA LYS A 174 -6.38 -3.48 13.78
C LYS A 174 -7.58 -3.84 14.65
N GLU A 175 -8.25 -2.86 15.25
CA GLU A 175 -9.48 -3.07 16.03
C GLU A 175 -10.62 -3.59 15.17
N ARG A 176 -10.83 -3.03 13.98
CA ARG A 176 -11.82 -3.52 13.01
C ARG A 176 -11.51 -4.96 12.59
N ALA A 177 -10.24 -5.28 12.34
CA ALA A 177 -9.82 -6.64 11.98
C ALA A 177 -10.06 -7.63 13.13
N ARG A 178 -9.65 -7.28 14.36
CA ARG A 178 -9.91 -8.08 15.57
C ARG A 178 -11.40 -8.29 15.81
N SER A 179 -12.21 -7.23 15.64
CA SER A 179 -13.67 -7.28 15.78
C SER A 179 -14.28 -8.20 14.72
N ARG A 180 -13.85 -8.11 13.46
CA ARG A 180 -14.28 -9.01 12.39
C ARG A 180 -13.93 -10.47 12.68
N ILE A 181 -12.74 -10.74 13.22
CA ILE A 181 -12.32 -12.09 13.62
C ILE A 181 -13.19 -12.59 14.77
N LYS A 182 -13.45 -11.78 15.79
CA LYS A 182 -14.29 -12.14 16.95
C LYS A 182 -15.73 -12.45 16.51
N ILE A 183 -16.34 -11.56 15.71
CA ILE A 183 -17.67 -11.77 15.13
C ILE A 183 -17.71 -13.03 14.27
N LYS A 184 -16.68 -13.28 13.45
CA LYS A 184 -16.61 -14.50 12.63
C LYS A 184 -16.50 -15.76 13.50
N LYS A 185 -15.71 -15.73 14.59
CA LYS A 185 -15.63 -16.84 15.55
C LYS A 185 -16.97 -17.09 16.24
N GLU A 186 -17.65 -16.06 16.72
CA GLU A 186 -18.98 -16.19 17.35
C GLU A 186 -20.02 -16.77 16.38
N LYS A 187 -20.03 -16.31 15.12
CA LYS A 187 -20.88 -16.90 14.08
C LYS A 187 -20.59 -18.38 13.82
N ILE A 188 -19.32 -18.78 13.85
CA ILE A 188 -18.92 -20.18 13.71
C ILE A 188 -19.37 -21.01 14.92
N THR A 189 -19.25 -20.48 16.15
CA THR A 189 -19.74 -21.16 17.36
C THR A 189 -21.24 -21.39 17.30
N ILE A 190 -22.02 -20.35 16.97
CA ILE A 190 -23.48 -20.45 16.80
C ILE A 190 -23.82 -21.46 15.70
N ALA A 191 -23.10 -21.45 14.58
CA ALA A 191 -23.31 -22.43 13.51
C ALA A 191 -23.11 -23.86 14.01
N LYS A 192 -22.05 -24.13 14.78
CA LYS A 192 -21.76 -25.45 15.36
C LYS A 192 -22.84 -25.91 16.33
N GLU A 193 -23.34 -25.02 17.18
CA GLU A 193 -24.44 -25.33 18.12
C GLU A 193 -25.75 -25.64 17.37
N MET A 194 -26.09 -24.86 16.35
CA MET A 194 -27.28 -25.12 15.52
C MET A 194 -27.16 -26.44 14.75
N MET A 195 -25.97 -26.79 14.26
CA MET A 195 -25.71 -28.10 13.63
C MET A 195 -25.86 -29.25 14.61
N ALA A 196 -25.35 -29.12 15.84
CA ALA A 196 -25.52 -30.13 16.88
C ALA A 196 -27.00 -30.37 17.22
N ASN A 197 -27.81 -29.31 17.17
CA ASN A 197 -29.26 -29.35 17.36
C ASN A 197 -30.05 -29.78 16.11
N LYS A 198 -29.38 -30.21 15.03
CA LYS A 198 -29.98 -30.67 13.76
C LYS A 198 -30.87 -29.63 13.06
N GLU A 199 -30.56 -28.34 13.23
CA GLU A 199 -31.29 -27.27 12.54
C GLU A 199 -31.06 -27.31 11.02
N PRO A 200 -32.06 -26.95 10.19
CA PRO A 200 -31.92 -26.94 8.74
C PRO A 200 -30.84 -25.96 8.25
N LEU A 201 -30.11 -26.33 7.19
CA LEU A 201 -29.02 -25.53 6.61
C LEU A 201 -29.45 -24.11 6.24
N GLU A 202 -30.66 -23.95 5.70
CA GLU A 202 -31.25 -22.65 5.34
C GLU A 202 -31.40 -21.74 6.56
N LYS A 203 -31.75 -22.32 7.71
CA LYS A 203 -31.89 -21.60 8.99
C LYS A 203 -30.51 -21.17 9.50
N ILE A 204 -29.51 -22.05 9.44
CA ILE A 204 -28.13 -21.72 9.84
C ILE A 204 -27.57 -20.59 8.98
N ILE A 205 -27.74 -20.63 7.66
CA ILE A 205 -27.33 -19.56 6.74
C ILE A 205 -28.04 -18.25 7.08
N LYS A 206 -29.36 -18.29 7.29
CA LYS A 206 -30.17 -17.11 7.61
C LYS A 206 -29.71 -16.40 8.88
N TYR A 207 -29.43 -17.14 9.95
CA TYR A 207 -29.09 -16.55 11.25
C TYR A 207 -27.60 -16.21 11.41
N THR A 208 -26.69 -17.03 10.87
CA THR A 208 -25.24 -16.78 10.98
C THR A 208 -24.70 -15.88 9.87
N LYS A 209 -25.42 -15.78 8.74
CA LYS A 209 -25.00 -15.11 7.51
C LYS A 209 -23.66 -15.64 6.96
N LEU A 210 -23.29 -16.87 7.30
CA LEU A 210 -22.13 -17.57 6.74
C LEU A 210 -22.48 -18.12 5.35
N LYS A 211 -21.50 -18.20 4.45
CA LYS A 211 -21.70 -18.84 3.15
C LYS A 211 -21.88 -20.35 3.33
N LYS A 212 -22.63 -20.99 2.42
CA LYS A 212 -22.84 -22.44 2.42
C LYS A 212 -21.51 -23.21 2.45
N GLU A 213 -20.55 -22.79 1.64
CA GLU A 213 -19.18 -23.33 1.59
C GLU A 213 -18.43 -23.26 2.92
N GLU A 214 -18.68 -22.20 3.72
CA GLU A 214 -18.05 -22.03 5.03
C GLU A 214 -18.68 -22.97 6.07
N ILE A 215 -19.99 -23.22 5.98
CA ILE A 215 -20.71 -24.13 6.88
C ILE A 215 -20.40 -25.59 6.57
N GLU A 216 -20.26 -25.95 5.29
CA GLU A 216 -19.90 -27.32 4.89
C GLU A 216 -18.51 -27.73 5.35
N LYS A 217 -17.58 -26.78 5.51
CA LYS A 217 -16.24 -26.98 6.10
C LYS A 217 -16.25 -27.14 7.63
N LEU A 218 -17.39 -26.90 8.29
CA LEU A 218 -17.55 -27.05 9.74
C LEU A 218 -18.12 -28.42 10.15
N LYS A 219 -18.54 -29.26 9.18
CA LYS A 219 -18.93 -30.66 9.39
C LYS A 219 -17.70 -31.52 9.64
#